data_AF-A0A2K3P7J3-F1
#
_entry.id   AF-A0A2K3P7J3-F1
#
_cell.length_a   1.000
_cell.length_b   1.000
_cell.length_c   1.000
_cell.angle_alpha   90.00
_cell.angle_beta   90.00
_cell.angle_gamma   90.00
#
_symmetry.space_group_name_H-M   'P 1'
#
loop_
_entity.id
_entity.type
_entity.pdbx_description
1 polymer ?
#
loop_
_entity_poly.entity_id
_entity_poly.type
_entity_poly.pdbx_seq_one_letter_code
_entity_poly.pdbx_strand_id
1 'polypeptide(L)'
;MCCCSSSSAATNLNSTLLENLRKAPLYMDENDVVGFEKPKDILIEWLVKGRAELTVVSVVAMGGKGKTTLAKKVFDNNKVVERFEYRVWITVSQPYSVEGLLN
;
A
#
# COMPACT_ATOMS: atom_id res chain seq x y z
N MET A 1 -31.58 -2.71 -7.46
CA MET A 1 -31.95 -3.12 -6.08
C MET A 1 -31.74 -4.62 -6.00
N CYS A 2 -30.66 -5.07 -5.36
CA CYS A 2 -30.45 -6.48 -5.03
C CYS A 2 -30.40 -6.58 -3.51
N CYS A 3 -31.43 -7.17 -2.92
CA CYS A 3 -31.44 -7.62 -1.55
C CYS A 3 -30.95 -9.07 -1.51
N CYS A 4 -29.96 -9.35 -0.67
CA CYS A 4 -29.72 -10.69 -0.16
C CYS A 4 -29.57 -10.60 1.36
N SER A 5 -30.59 -11.06 2.07
CA SER A 5 -30.53 -11.30 3.51
C SER A 5 -29.98 -12.70 3.72
N SER A 6 -28.84 -12.87 4.42
CA SER A 6 -28.50 -14.07 5.23
C SER A 6 -27.15 -13.94 5.97
N SER A 7 -27.19 -14.25 7.27
CA SER A 7 -26.12 -14.73 8.17
C SER A 7 -24.94 -13.80 8.55
N SER A 8 -24.91 -13.40 9.82
CA SER A 8 -23.87 -12.61 10.49
C SER A 8 -22.50 -13.30 10.62
N ALA A 9 -22.36 -14.58 10.27
CA ALA A 9 -21.06 -15.26 10.22
C ALA A 9 -20.31 -15.05 8.89
N ALA A 10 -21.04 -14.95 7.77
CA ALA A 10 -20.45 -14.78 6.43
C ALA A 10 -19.86 -13.38 6.22
N THR A 11 -20.43 -12.37 6.85
CA THR A 11 -19.97 -10.97 6.77
C THR A 11 -18.59 -10.77 7.41
N ASN A 12 -18.29 -11.50 8.49
CA ASN A 12 -17.03 -11.38 9.24
C ASN A 12 -15.85 -12.10 8.57
N LEU A 13 -16.09 -13.21 7.87
CA LEU A 13 -15.07 -13.90 7.09
C LEU A 13 -14.61 -13.06 5.90
N ASN A 14 -15.55 -12.42 5.21
CA ASN A 14 -15.26 -11.56 4.06
C ASN A 14 -14.46 -10.31 4.44
N SER A 15 -14.77 -9.67 5.57
CA SER A 15 -14.00 -8.50 6.04
C SER A 15 -12.58 -8.89 6.45
N THR A 16 -12.42 -10.00 7.16
CA THR A 16 -11.11 -10.54 7.57
C THR A 16 -10.26 -10.91 6.34
N LEU A 17 -10.86 -11.54 5.34
CA LEU A 17 -10.17 -11.94 4.11
C LEU A 17 -9.74 -10.72 3.28
N LEU A 18 -10.58 -9.68 3.18
CA LEU A 18 -10.22 -8.42 2.52
C LEU A 18 -9.08 -7.69 3.23
N GLU A 19 -9.07 -7.67 4.55
CA GLU A 19 -7.95 -7.13 5.33
C GLU A 19 -6.67 -7.92 5.08
N ASN A 20 -6.74 -9.26 5.07
CA ASN A 20 -5.59 -10.10 4.77
C ASN A 20 -5.05 -9.86 3.35
N LEU A 21 -5.92 -9.72 2.35
CA LEU A 21 -5.52 -9.40 0.98
C LEU A 21 -4.86 -8.02 0.87
N ARG A 22 -5.31 -7.03 1.64
CA ARG A 22 -4.67 -5.70 1.71
C ARG A 22 -3.29 -5.75 2.36
N LYS A 23 -3.09 -6.66 3.31
CA LYS A 23 -1.81 -6.85 4.02
C LYS A 23 -0.85 -7.79 3.28
N ALA A 24 -1.32 -8.62 2.36
CA ALA A 24 -0.49 -9.56 1.60
C ALA A 24 0.80 -8.95 1.00
N PRO A 25 0.78 -7.72 0.43
CA PRO A 25 2.00 -7.10 -0.09
C PRO A 25 3.10 -6.87 0.95
N LEU A 26 2.76 -6.82 2.24
CA LEU A 26 3.72 -6.66 3.34
C LEU A 26 4.60 -7.90 3.55
N TYR A 27 4.17 -9.06 3.04
CA TYR A 27 4.81 -10.35 3.28
C TYR A 27 5.43 -10.96 2.00
N MET A 28 5.44 -10.23 0.87
CA MET A 28 6.00 -10.71 -0.39
C MET A 28 7.50 -10.42 -0.49
N ASP A 29 8.30 -11.44 -0.84
CA ASP A 29 9.74 -11.29 -1.07
C ASP A 29 10.03 -10.52 -2.38
N GLU A 30 11.20 -9.88 -2.50
CA GLU A 30 11.60 -9.17 -3.74
C GLU A 30 11.61 -10.08 -4.96
N ASN A 31 11.95 -11.35 -4.80
CA ASN A 31 12.04 -12.30 -5.91
C ASN A 31 10.67 -12.78 -6.43
N ASP A 32 9.60 -12.61 -5.66
CA ASP A 32 8.25 -13.06 -6.02
C ASP A 32 7.49 -12.06 -6.92
N VAL A 33 8.08 -10.89 -7.19
CA VAL A 33 7.40 -9.78 -7.86
C VAL A 33 8.16 -9.35 -9.12
N VAL A 34 7.54 -9.57 -10.27
CA VAL A 34 8.08 -9.24 -11.60
C VAL A 34 7.24 -8.17 -12.31
N GLY A 35 7.85 -7.41 -13.22
CA GLY A 35 7.15 -6.45 -14.09
C GLY A 35 6.97 -5.07 -13.47
N PHE A 36 7.54 -4.82 -12.29
CA PHE A 36 7.55 -3.52 -11.63
C PHE A 36 8.90 -2.80 -11.70
N GLU A 37 9.88 -3.33 -12.42
CA GLU A 37 11.26 -2.82 -12.43
C GLU A 37 11.28 -1.33 -12.82
N LYS A 38 10.72 -0.98 -13.98
CA LYS A 38 10.71 0.41 -14.45
C LYS A 38 9.90 1.35 -13.54
N PRO A 39 8.63 1.06 -13.18
CA PRO A 39 7.88 1.94 -12.27
C PRO A 39 8.53 2.10 -10.90
N LYS A 40 9.14 1.03 -10.36
CA LYS A 40 9.84 1.04 -9.08
C LYS A 40 11.05 1.98 -9.14
N ASP A 41 11.87 1.86 -10.18
CA ASP A 41 13.09 2.65 -10.31
C ASP A 41 12.78 4.15 -10.48
N ILE A 42 11.73 4.50 -11.23
CA ILE A 42 11.25 5.88 -11.37
C ILE A 42 10.84 6.46 -10.01
N LEU A 43 10.07 5.71 -9.22
CA LEU A 43 9.61 6.16 -7.91
C LEU A 43 10.78 6.30 -6.92
N ILE A 44 11.73 5.36 -6.93
CA ILE A 44 12.96 5.45 -6.12
C ILE A 44 13.75 6.70 -6.51
N GLU A 45 13.93 6.95 -7.81
CA GLU A 45 14.67 8.11 -8.29
C GLU A 45 14.03 9.42 -7.80
N TRP A 46 12.70 9.55 -7.90
CA TRP A 46 12.00 10.74 -7.40
C TRP A 46 12.18 10.95 -5.90
N LEU A 47 12.11 9.88 -5.10
CA LEU A 47 12.25 9.96 -3.65
C LEU A 47 13.69 10.24 -3.21
N VAL A 48 14.68 9.62 -3.86
CA VAL A 48 16.11 9.77 -3.53
C VAL A 48 16.62 11.14 -3.97
N LYS A 49 16.29 11.58 -5.19
CA LYS A 49 16.63 12.95 -5.64
C LYS A 49 15.92 13.99 -4.76
N GLY A 50 14.65 13.73 -4.45
CA GLY A 50 13.83 14.60 -3.61
C GLY A 50 13.63 16.00 -4.21
N ARG A 51 12.98 16.87 -3.44
CA ARG A 51 12.82 18.31 -3.70
C ARG A 51 13.01 19.07 -2.40
N ALA A 52 13.23 20.38 -2.48
CA ALA A 52 13.33 21.23 -1.29
C ALA A 52 11.96 21.35 -0.57
N GLU A 53 10.86 21.30 -1.32
CA GLU A 53 9.52 21.34 -0.74
C GLU A 53 8.96 19.96 -0.38
N LEU A 54 7.99 19.96 0.53
CA LEU A 54 7.17 18.79 0.84
C LEU A 54 6.49 18.27 -0.44
N THR A 55 6.74 17.01 -0.78
CA THR A 55 6.27 16.39 -2.02
C THR A 55 5.34 15.21 -1.74
N VAL A 56 4.21 15.15 -2.45
CA VAL A 56 3.26 14.03 -2.41
C VAL A 56 3.33 13.28 -3.75
N VAL A 57 3.45 11.95 -3.68
CA VAL A 57 3.44 11.07 -4.86
C VAL A 57 2.25 10.12 -4.76
N SER A 58 1.44 10.06 -5.82
CA SER A 58 0.24 9.20 -5.88
C SER A 58 0.40 8.11 -6.95
N VAL A 59 0.07 6.87 -6.59
CA VAL A 59 0.05 5.71 -7.50
C VAL A 59 -1.39 5.36 -7.84
N VAL A 60 -1.80 5.62 -9.09
CA VAL A 60 -3.19 5.46 -9.55
C VAL A 60 -3.29 4.41 -10.65
N ALA A 61 -4.22 3.48 -10.50
CA ALA A 61 -4.53 2.41 -11.45
C ALA A 61 -5.83 1.71 -11.02
N MET A 62 -6.42 0.91 -11.91
CA MET A 62 -7.55 0.04 -11.57
C MET A 62 -7.24 -0.94 -10.42
N GLY A 63 -8.29 -1.52 -9.83
CA GLY A 63 -8.15 -2.60 -8.85
C GLY A 63 -7.33 -3.77 -9.38
N GLY A 64 -6.62 -4.49 -8.50
CA GLY A 64 -5.84 -5.68 -8.86
C GLY A 64 -4.53 -5.43 -9.63
N LYS A 65 -4.15 -4.18 -9.90
CA LYS A 65 -2.90 -3.85 -10.62
C LYS A 65 -1.64 -3.82 -9.74
N GLY A 66 -1.72 -4.25 -8.49
CA GLY A 66 -0.56 -4.34 -7.59
C GLY A 66 0.01 -3.00 -7.11
N LYS A 67 -0.78 -1.92 -7.07
CA LYS A 67 -0.34 -0.59 -6.60
C LYS A 67 0.31 -0.63 -5.21
N THR A 68 -0.35 -1.30 -4.27
CA THR A 68 0.15 -1.46 -2.89
C THR A 68 1.46 -2.23 -2.87
N THR A 69 1.60 -3.26 -3.73
CA THR A 69 2.84 -4.02 -3.89
C THR A 69 3.97 -3.14 -4.42
N LEU A 70 3.72 -2.35 -5.48
CA LEU A 70 4.71 -1.42 -6.00
C LEU A 70 5.17 -0.41 -4.93
N ALA A 71 4.22 0.22 -4.23
CA ALA A 71 4.54 1.18 -3.16
C ALA A 71 5.35 0.52 -2.03
N LYS A 72 5.02 -0.71 -1.65
CA LYS A 72 5.76 -1.45 -0.63
C LYS A 72 7.20 -1.78 -1.06
N LYS A 73 7.41 -2.23 -2.31
CA LYS A 73 8.75 -2.47 -2.86
C LYS A 73 9.62 -1.20 -2.91
N VAL A 74 9.03 -0.04 -3.21
CA VAL A 74 9.74 1.23 -3.15
C VAL A 74 10.06 1.60 -1.70
N PHE A 75 9.10 1.45 -0.79
CA PHE A 75 9.26 1.76 0.63
C PHE A 75 10.39 0.95 1.29
N ASP A 76 10.52 -0.33 0.94
CA ASP A 76 11.53 -1.25 1.49
C ASP A 76 12.90 -1.15 0.80
N ASN A 77 13.01 -0.41 -0.30
CA ASN A 77 14.26 -0.34 -1.05
C ASN A 77 15.38 0.32 -0.24
N ASN A 78 16.58 -0.27 -0.24
CA ASN A 78 17.73 0.22 0.53
C ASN A 78 18.07 1.69 0.24
N LYS A 79 17.96 2.16 -1.00
CA LYS A 79 18.24 3.57 -1.33
C LYS A 79 17.24 4.52 -0.68
N VAL A 80 15.99 4.10 -0.54
CA VAL A 80 14.93 4.85 0.15
C VAL A 80 15.13 4.74 1.67
N VAL A 81 15.51 3.56 2.18
CA VAL A 81 15.86 3.35 3.59
C VAL A 81 16.98 4.29 4.04
N GLU A 82 18.05 4.39 3.25
CA GLU A 82 19.21 5.22 3.55
C GLU A 82 18.91 6.72 3.44
N ARG A 83 17.96 7.11 2.57
CA ARG A 83 17.59 8.50 2.35
C ARG A 83 16.71 9.08 3.47
N PHE A 84 15.81 8.28 4.04
CA PHE A 84 14.82 8.75 5.00
C PHE A 84 15.07 8.13 6.38
N GLU A 85 15.53 8.97 7.33
CA GLU A 85 15.76 8.56 8.72
C GLU A 85 14.51 7.94 9.36
N TYR A 86 13.35 8.53 9.08
CA TYR A 86 12.05 8.06 9.55
C TYR A 86 11.15 7.70 8.37
N ARG A 87 10.52 6.52 8.45
CA ARG A 87 9.58 6.01 7.46
C ARG A 87 8.41 5.35 8.18
N VAL A 88 7.19 5.62 7.72
CA VAL A 88 5.96 5.03 8.27
C VAL A 88 5.10 4.44 7.16
N TRP A 89 4.53 3.26 7.41
CA TRP A 89 3.56 2.64 6.52
C TRP A 89 2.22 2.53 7.25
N ILE A 90 1.18 3.16 6.71
CA ILE A 90 -0.16 3.17 7.30
C ILE A 90 -1.13 2.58 6.28
N THR A 91 -1.91 1.59 6.70
CA THR A 91 -3.02 1.04 5.93
C THR A 91 -4.32 1.66 6.46
N VAL A 92 -5.07 2.33 5.60
CA VAL A 92 -6.35 2.94 5.95
C VAL A 92 -7.47 2.18 5.28
N SER A 93 -8.39 1.63 6.07
CA SER A 93 -9.62 1.01 5.60
C SER A 93 -10.83 1.86 5.97
N GLN A 94 -11.89 1.83 5.15
CA GLN A 94 -13.13 2.54 5.46
C GLN A 94 -14.03 1.68 6.36
N PRO A 95 -14.74 2.29 7.33
CA PRO A 95 -14.68 3.71 7.69
C PRO A 95 -13.40 4.07 8.48
N TYR A 96 -12.89 5.29 8.31
CA TYR A 96 -11.79 5.82 9.12
C TYR A 96 -12.13 7.22 9.65
N SER A 97 -11.56 7.60 10.79
CA SER A 97 -11.54 8.99 11.29
C SER A 97 -10.11 9.51 11.30
N VAL A 98 -9.94 10.83 11.22
CA VAL A 98 -8.61 11.46 11.29
C VAL A 98 -8.04 11.30 12.69
N GLU A 99 -8.85 11.44 13.75
CA GLU A 99 -8.34 11.21 15.12
C GLU A 99 -7.87 9.76 15.30
N GLY A 100 -8.55 8.78 14.71
CA GLY A 100 -8.16 7.37 14.78
C GLY A 100 -6.87 7.03 14.02
N LEU A 101 -6.35 7.94 13.19
CA LEU A 101 -5.12 7.76 12.42
C LEU A 101 -3.91 8.49 13.05
N LEU A 102 -4.16 9.46 13.94
CA LEU A 102 -3.16 10.31 14.59
C LEU A 102 -2.94 9.96 16.07
N ASN A 103 -3.78 9.12 16.66
CA ASN A 103 -3.68 8.60 18.03
C ASN A 103 -2.99 7.24 18.07
#